data_AF-A0A6P0W2T0-F1
#
_entry.id   AF-A0A6P0W2T0-F1
#
_cell.length_a   1.000
_cell.length_b   1.000
_cell.length_c   1.000
_cell.angle_alpha   90.00
_cell.angle_beta   90.00
_cell.angle_gamma   90.00
#
_symmetry.space_group_name_H-M   'P 1'
#
loop_
_entity.id
_entity.type
_entity.pdbx_description
1 polymer ?
#
loop_
_entity_poly.entity_id
_entity_poly.type
_entity_poly.pdbx_seq_one_letter_code
_entity_poly.pdbx_strand_id
1 'polypeptide(L)'
;AQIGNPKLLKEDIPIYVAGWSNDNQPAEEAIFTLVKGEIVSKSQESEDSDALTYNLEFIKPAIKGSPVITNEGHLIGINRQVQADSTKSLALGIPIDKLSSISTVIKSKGVNFFCGKLNDVYTTLASGSIGLIPVIKWTYNKNSFSNKERCIQVSRKFQIFHENGMLKYITYGTLQGLPVLCATSEPGKACDSTNVLFTLAPGTDPKVVLEDLFLVPMLPGSPLRL
;
A
#
# COMPACT_ATOMS: atom_id res chain seq x y z
N ALA A 1 -0.62 -13.41 -6.12
CA ALA A 1 -0.34 -13.97 -7.46
C ALA A 1 0.95 -14.76 -7.38
N GLN A 2 1.03 -15.91 -8.05
CA GLN A 2 2.30 -16.61 -8.24
C GLN A 2 3.14 -15.85 -9.29
N ILE A 3 4.47 -15.86 -9.14
CA ILE A 3 5.36 -15.24 -10.13
C ILE A 3 5.48 -16.19 -11.33
N GLY A 4 5.17 -15.68 -12.53
CA GLY A 4 5.33 -16.40 -13.78
C GLY A 4 6.72 -16.20 -14.39
N ASN A 5 7.02 -16.96 -15.44
CA ASN A 5 8.27 -16.82 -16.17
C ASN A 5 8.01 -16.18 -17.56
N PRO A 6 8.36 -14.89 -17.77
CA PRO A 6 8.07 -14.19 -19.02
C PRO A 6 8.86 -14.75 -20.21
N LYS A 7 9.97 -15.45 -19.97
CA LYS A 7 10.77 -16.09 -21.04
C LYS A 7 10.09 -17.32 -21.65
N LEU A 8 9.07 -17.87 -20.99
CA LEU A 8 8.32 -19.02 -21.49
C LEU A 8 7.08 -18.61 -22.30
N LEU A 9 6.81 -17.31 -22.42
CA LEU A 9 5.67 -16.81 -23.16
C LEU A 9 5.90 -16.95 -24.68
N LYS A 10 4.84 -17.32 -25.38
CA LYS A 10 4.75 -17.40 -26.83
C LYS A 10 3.78 -16.35 -27.32
N GLU A 11 3.79 -16.10 -28.62
CA GLU A 11 2.79 -15.25 -29.30
C GLU A 11 1.37 -15.75 -29.03
N ASP A 12 0.42 -14.82 -29.06
CA ASP A 12 -1.03 -15.04 -28.89
C ASP A 12 -1.45 -15.59 -27.52
N ILE A 13 -0.54 -15.62 -26.54
CA ILE A 13 -0.91 -15.93 -25.16
C ILE A 13 -1.77 -14.79 -24.60
N PRO A 14 -2.99 -15.10 -24.09
CA PRO A 14 -3.85 -14.10 -23.49
C PRO A 14 -3.24 -13.60 -22.17
N ILE A 15 -3.23 -12.28 -22.03
CA ILE A 15 -2.78 -11.58 -20.83
C ILE A 15 -3.84 -10.58 -20.38
N TYR A 16 -3.71 -10.15 -19.13
CA TYR A 16 -4.58 -9.14 -18.53
C TYR A 16 -3.74 -8.06 -17.86
N VAL A 17 -4.13 -6.80 -18.09
CA VAL A 17 -3.51 -5.62 -17.46
C VAL A 17 -4.54 -4.97 -16.56
N ALA A 18 -4.23 -4.84 -15.26
CA ALA A 18 -5.16 -4.27 -14.29
C ALA A 18 -5.05 -2.74 -14.24
N GLY A 19 -6.02 -2.02 -14.81
CA GLY A 19 -6.10 -0.55 -14.79
C GLY A 19 -7.12 -0.01 -13.79
N TRP A 20 -7.01 1.27 -13.44
CA TRP A 20 -8.01 1.95 -12.63
C TRP A 20 -9.27 2.26 -13.45
N SER A 21 -10.44 2.12 -12.83
CA SER A 21 -11.72 2.26 -13.53
C SER A 21 -12.11 3.70 -13.88
N ASN A 22 -11.65 4.72 -13.16
CA ASN A 22 -12.22 6.07 -13.24
C ASN A 22 -11.15 7.16 -13.42
N ASP A 23 -11.38 8.07 -14.39
CA ASP A 23 -10.42 9.12 -14.73
C ASP A 23 -10.67 10.47 -14.03
N ASN A 24 -11.72 10.60 -13.20
CA ASN A 24 -11.97 11.90 -12.55
C ASN A 24 -12.98 11.91 -11.38
N GLN A 25 -13.18 10.80 -10.67
CA GLN A 25 -13.92 10.83 -9.41
C GLN A 25 -13.16 10.06 -8.33
N PRO A 26 -13.09 10.59 -7.10
CA PRO A 26 -12.55 9.85 -5.97
C PRO A 26 -13.45 8.64 -5.72
N ALA A 27 -13.09 7.50 -6.31
CA ALA A 27 -13.84 6.27 -6.14
C ALA A 27 -13.76 5.84 -4.67
N GLU A 28 -14.91 5.58 -4.06
CA GLU A 28 -15.00 5.09 -2.68
C GLU A 28 -14.34 3.70 -2.50
N GLU A 29 -14.08 2.99 -3.62
CA GLU A 29 -13.40 1.70 -3.68
C GLU A 29 -12.36 1.66 -4.82
N ALA A 30 -11.25 0.95 -4.59
CA ALA A 30 -10.26 0.68 -5.63
C ALA A 30 -10.77 -0.40 -6.58
N ILE A 31 -11.54 0.00 -7.60
CA ILE A 31 -12.03 -0.91 -8.64
C ILE A 31 -10.94 -1.08 -9.70
N PHE A 32 -10.29 -2.24 -9.69
CA PHE A 32 -9.38 -2.66 -10.74
C PHE A 32 -10.19 -3.31 -11.87
N THR A 33 -9.99 -2.85 -13.11
CA THR A 33 -10.50 -3.58 -14.28
C THR A 33 -9.36 -4.27 -15.01
N LEU A 34 -9.58 -5.52 -15.39
CA LEU A 34 -8.68 -6.25 -16.27
C LEU A 34 -8.97 -5.85 -17.71
N VAL A 35 -7.94 -5.40 -18.42
CA VAL A 35 -7.95 -5.22 -19.87
C VAL A 35 -7.29 -6.45 -20.48
N LYS A 36 -8.02 -7.18 -21.32
CA LYS A 36 -7.47 -8.32 -22.04
C LYS A 36 -6.55 -7.84 -23.16
N GLY A 37 -5.48 -8.60 -23.37
CA GLY A 37 -4.49 -8.38 -24.40
C GLY A 37 -3.82 -9.68 -24.82
N GLU A 38 -2.94 -9.60 -25.80
CA GLU A 38 -2.24 -10.76 -26.37
C GLU A 38 -0.77 -10.41 -26.57
N ILE A 39 0.12 -11.33 -26.18
CA ILE A 39 1.56 -11.19 -26.40
C ILE A 39 1.83 -11.11 -27.90
N VAL A 40 2.55 -10.07 -28.29
CA VAL A 40 3.10 -9.90 -29.64
C VAL A 40 4.56 -10.34 -29.59
N SER A 41 5.08 -10.88 -30.70
CA SER A 41 6.50 -11.22 -30.84
C SER A 41 7.40 -10.13 -30.28
N LYS A 42 8.57 -10.52 -29.72
CA LYS A 42 9.63 -9.57 -29.35
C LYS A 42 9.87 -8.62 -30.51
N SER A 43 9.55 -7.34 -30.32
CA SER A 43 9.83 -6.31 -31.31
C SER A 43 11.34 -6.26 -31.54
N GLN A 44 11.77 -6.57 -32.76
CA GLN A 44 13.13 -6.28 -33.25
C GLN A 44 13.41 -4.76 -33.37
N GLU A 45 12.46 -3.90 -33.02
CA GLU A 45 12.50 -2.44 -33.21
C GLU A 45 12.30 -1.64 -31.90
N SER A 46 12.90 -2.08 -30.81
CA SER A 46 12.94 -1.33 -29.55
C SER A 46 14.38 -1.24 -29.07
N GLU A 47 14.85 -0.06 -28.64
CA GLU A 47 16.13 0.12 -27.93
C GLU A 47 16.23 -0.75 -26.67
N ASP A 48 15.10 -1.34 -26.25
CA ASP A 48 14.95 -2.29 -25.15
C ASP A 48 14.47 -3.64 -25.71
N SER A 49 15.39 -4.40 -26.31
CA SER A 49 15.16 -5.68 -27.04
C SER A 49 14.60 -6.83 -26.18
N ASP A 50 14.41 -6.58 -24.89
CA ASP A 50 13.89 -7.53 -23.91
C ASP A 50 12.59 -7.05 -23.23
N ALA A 51 11.97 -5.98 -23.71
CA ALA A 51 10.64 -5.59 -23.24
C ALA A 51 9.58 -6.65 -23.57
N LEU A 52 8.56 -6.76 -22.71
CA LEU A 52 7.32 -7.46 -23.06
C LEU A 52 6.54 -6.58 -24.04
N THR A 53 6.14 -7.13 -25.17
CA THR A 53 5.32 -6.43 -26.17
C THR A 53 3.97 -7.13 -26.26
N TYR A 54 2.89 -6.37 -26.19
CA TYR A 54 1.53 -6.93 -26.26
C TYR A 54 0.54 -5.93 -26.81
N ASN A 55 -0.51 -6.43 -27.45
CA ASN A 55 -1.67 -5.63 -27.85
C ASN A 55 -2.69 -5.61 -26.71
N LEU A 56 -3.39 -4.49 -26.55
CA LEU A 56 -4.54 -4.35 -25.65
C LEU A 56 -5.82 -4.16 -26.46
N GLU A 57 -6.92 -4.77 -26.02
CA GLU A 57 -8.24 -4.61 -26.66
C GLU A 57 -8.73 -3.15 -26.64
N PHE A 58 -8.38 -2.39 -25.58
CA PHE A 58 -8.63 -0.95 -25.47
C PHE A 58 -7.68 -0.32 -24.44
N ILE A 59 -7.43 0.99 -24.56
CA ILE A 59 -6.57 1.73 -23.62
C ILE A 59 -7.43 2.33 -22.52
N LYS A 60 -7.10 2.01 -21.26
CA LYS A 60 -7.67 2.66 -20.09
C LYS A 60 -6.73 3.70 -19.49
N PRO A 61 -7.27 4.69 -18.75
CA PRO A 61 -6.44 5.60 -17.97
C PRO A 61 -5.70 4.87 -16.85
N ALA A 62 -4.58 5.44 -16.42
CA ALA A 62 -3.77 4.95 -15.30
C ALA A 62 -3.30 3.47 -15.41
N ILE A 63 -3.05 2.98 -16.62
CA ILE A 63 -2.50 1.63 -16.86
C ILE A 63 -0.98 1.54 -16.70
N LYS A 64 -0.26 2.67 -16.59
CA LYS A 64 1.19 2.65 -16.34
C LYS A 64 1.46 2.15 -14.92
N GLY A 65 2.39 1.21 -14.77
CA GLY A 65 2.69 0.55 -13.51
C GLY A 65 1.76 -0.62 -13.18
N SER A 66 0.75 -0.90 -14.03
CA SER A 66 -0.18 -2.01 -13.82
C SER A 66 0.50 -3.37 -13.98
N PRO A 67 0.13 -4.36 -13.15
CA PRO A 67 0.62 -5.72 -13.33
C PRO A 67 0.09 -6.31 -14.63
N VAL A 68 0.96 -7.04 -15.32
CA VAL A 68 0.64 -7.88 -16.48
C VAL A 68 0.59 -9.32 -16.00
N ILE A 69 -0.57 -9.96 -16.13
CA ILE A 69 -0.82 -11.32 -15.65
C ILE A 69 -1.31 -12.25 -16.76
N THR A 70 -1.00 -13.55 -16.65
CA THR A 70 -1.59 -14.58 -17.53
C THR A 70 -3.03 -14.90 -17.13
N ASN A 71 -3.73 -15.68 -17.96
CA ASN A 71 -5.04 -16.26 -17.65
C ASN A 71 -5.04 -17.19 -16.42
N GLU A 72 -3.90 -17.79 -16.06
CA GLU A 72 -3.73 -18.56 -14.82
C GLU A 72 -3.43 -17.67 -13.59
N GLY A 73 -3.32 -16.35 -13.77
CA GLY A 73 -3.07 -15.39 -12.70
C GLY A 73 -1.59 -15.26 -12.30
N HIS A 74 -0.66 -15.70 -13.16
CA HIS A 74 0.78 -15.52 -12.93
C HIS A 74 1.23 -14.11 -13.30
N LEU A 75 1.96 -13.45 -12.41
CA LEU A 75 2.57 -12.15 -12.69
C LEU A 75 3.78 -12.31 -13.60
N ILE A 76 3.76 -11.69 -14.77
CA ILE A 76 4.81 -11.82 -15.79
C ILE A 76 5.53 -10.49 -16.08
N GLY A 77 4.95 -9.35 -15.69
CA GLY A 77 5.62 -8.05 -15.85
C GLY A 77 4.81 -6.86 -15.34
N ILE A 78 5.33 -5.66 -15.62
CA ILE A 78 4.72 -4.37 -15.28
C ILE A 78 4.56 -3.53 -16.55
N ASN A 79 3.35 -3.05 -16.82
CA ASN A 79 3.08 -2.18 -17.95
C ASN A 79 3.82 -0.83 -17.82
N ARG A 80 4.57 -0.42 -18.84
CA ARG A 80 5.44 0.77 -18.81
C ARG A 80 4.90 1.89 -19.71
N GLN A 81 4.67 1.58 -20.97
CA GLN A 81 4.27 2.52 -22.00
C GLN A 81 3.19 1.92 -22.86
N VAL A 82 2.27 2.76 -23.34
CA VAL A 82 1.27 2.37 -24.32
C VAL A 82 1.34 3.36 -25.46
N GLN A 83 1.51 2.83 -26.66
CA GLN A 83 1.47 3.56 -27.92
C GLN A 83 0.13 3.24 -28.59
N ALA A 84 -0.73 4.24 -28.66
CA ALA A 84 -2.01 4.13 -29.33
C ALA A 84 -1.80 4.42 -30.83
N ASP A 85 -2.06 3.45 -31.70
CA ASP A 85 -2.37 3.70 -33.10
C ASP A 85 -3.89 3.50 -33.31
N SER A 86 -4.44 4.20 -34.31
CA SER A 86 -5.83 4.21 -34.77
C SER A 86 -6.50 2.84 -34.95
N THR A 87 -5.74 1.75 -35.02
CA THR A 87 -6.27 0.38 -35.20
C THR A 87 -5.73 -0.66 -34.22
N LYS A 88 -4.63 -0.41 -33.49
CA LYS A 88 -4.04 -1.32 -32.49
C LYS A 88 -3.40 -0.54 -31.35
N SER A 89 -3.71 -0.95 -30.11
CA SER A 89 -3.11 -0.39 -28.91
C SER A 89 -1.91 -1.25 -28.50
N LEU A 90 -0.71 -0.86 -28.94
CA LEU A 90 0.52 -1.55 -28.59
C LEU A 90 1.01 -1.09 -27.22
N ALA A 91 1.41 -2.03 -26.38
CA ALA A 91 1.94 -1.74 -25.06
C ALA A 91 3.29 -2.45 -24.84
N LEU A 92 4.14 -1.77 -24.07
CA LEU A 92 5.45 -2.23 -23.66
C LEU A 92 5.47 -2.39 -22.14
N GLY A 93 5.88 -3.57 -21.68
CA GLY A 93 6.03 -3.92 -20.28
C GLY A 93 7.46 -4.29 -19.91
N ILE A 94 7.78 -4.15 -18.63
CA ILE A 94 9.02 -4.62 -18.04
C ILE A 94 8.80 -6.07 -17.60
N PRO A 95 9.58 -7.05 -18.10
CA PRO A 95 9.52 -8.43 -17.61
C PRO A 95 9.79 -8.53 -16.11
N ILE A 96 9.06 -9.40 -15.42
CA ILE A 96 9.19 -9.59 -13.96
C ILE A 96 10.60 -10.05 -13.55
N ASP A 97 11.29 -10.82 -14.40
CA ASP A 97 12.65 -11.30 -14.16
C ASP A 97 13.73 -10.23 -14.40
N LYS A 98 13.37 -9.08 -14.98
CA LYS A 98 14.24 -7.91 -15.10
C LYS A 98 14.08 -6.89 -13.97
N LEU A 99 13.06 -7.01 -13.12
CA LEU A 99 12.87 -6.08 -12.01
C LEU A 99 14.02 -6.10 -11.00
N SER A 100 14.72 -7.23 -10.84
CA SER A 100 15.92 -7.30 -9.99
C SER A 100 17.09 -6.48 -10.55
N SER A 101 17.17 -6.34 -11.88
CA SER A 101 18.25 -5.64 -12.58
C SER A 101 17.98 -4.14 -12.74
N ILE A 102 16.74 -3.70 -12.52
CA ILE A 102 16.30 -2.29 -12.56
C ILE A 102 16.37 -1.65 -11.16
N SER A 103 16.84 -2.37 -10.13
CA SER A 103 16.81 -1.91 -8.73
C SER A 103 17.82 -0.81 -8.39
N THR A 104 18.48 -0.17 -9.36
CA THR A 104 19.25 1.05 -9.12
C THR A 104 18.27 2.21 -8.94
N VAL A 105 18.09 2.60 -7.67
CA VAL A 105 17.19 3.64 -7.13
C VAL A 105 15.75 3.17 -6.87
N ILE A 106 15.59 2.12 -6.06
CA ILE A 106 14.50 2.15 -5.06
C ILE A 106 15.08 2.77 -3.80
N LYS A 107 15.02 4.11 -3.70
CA LYS A 107 15.02 4.76 -2.38
C LYS A 107 13.89 4.06 -1.63
N SER A 108 14.21 3.25 -0.61
CA SER A 108 13.18 2.48 0.12
C SER A 108 12.05 3.44 0.43
N LYS A 109 10.87 3.26 -0.18
CA LYS A 109 9.70 4.00 0.26
C LYS A 109 9.52 3.57 1.71
N GLY A 110 9.88 4.47 2.64
CA GLY A 110 9.72 4.25 4.06
C GLY A 110 8.28 3.90 4.38
N VAL A 111 8.03 3.39 5.58
CA VAL A 111 6.66 3.14 6.04
C VAL A 111 5.89 4.46 6.03
N ASN A 112 4.72 4.48 5.38
CA ASN A 112 3.82 5.63 5.36
C ASN A 112 2.57 5.32 6.17
N PHE A 113 2.24 6.19 7.12
CA PHE A 113 1.05 6.11 7.95
C PHE A 113 -0.01 7.09 7.45
N PHE A 114 -1.23 6.60 7.26
CA PHE A 114 -2.34 7.40 6.77
C PHE A 114 -3.68 6.89 7.30
N CYS A 115 -4.68 7.75 7.26
CA CYS A 115 -6.05 7.37 7.61
C CYS A 115 -6.75 6.82 6.37
N GLY A 116 -7.35 5.63 6.47
CA GLY A 116 -8.22 5.05 5.45
C GLY A 116 -9.44 4.38 6.05
N LYS A 117 -10.23 3.71 5.21
CA LYS A 117 -11.32 2.84 5.65
C LYS A 117 -11.00 1.40 5.28
N LEU A 118 -11.34 0.46 6.17
CA LEU A 118 -11.30 -0.97 5.91
C LEU A 118 -12.66 -1.55 6.33
N ASN A 119 -13.44 -2.06 5.37
CA ASN A 119 -14.83 -2.52 5.59
C ASN A 119 -15.67 -1.46 6.34
N ASP A 120 -15.69 -0.23 5.81
CA ASP A 120 -16.34 0.96 6.39
C ASP A 120 -15.87 1.45 7.76
N VAL A 121 -14.87 0.81 8.36
CA VAL A 121 -14.28 1.24 9.63
C VAL A 121 -13.07 2.13 9.37
N TYR A 122 -13.08 3.36 9.90
CA TYR A 122 -11.92 4.24 9.88
C TYR A 122 -10.74 3.56 10.57
N THR A 123 -9.61 3.51 9.87
CA THR A 123 -8.45 2.71 10.27
C THR A 123 -7.16 3.48 10.00
N THR A 124 -6.30 3.59 11.00
CA THR A 124 -4.90 4.02 10.80
C THR A 124 -4.15 2.88 10.12
N LEU A 125 -3.66 3.14 8.91
CA LEU A 125 -2.99 2.17 8.04
C LEU A 125 -1.51 2.52 7.91
N ALA A 126 -0.65 1.51 7.88
CA ALA A 126 0.75 1.61 7.50
C ALA A 126 0.96 0.97 6.13
N SER A 127 1.54 1.71 5.18
CA SER A 127 1.96 1.22 3.87
C SER A 127 3.47 1.04 3.87
N GLY A 128 3.95 -0.19 3.71
CA GLY A 128 5.37 -0.51 3.55
C GLY A 128 5.61 -1.45 2.38
N SER A 129 6.85 -1.94 2.25
CA SER A 129 7.26 -2.93 1.23
C SER A 129 6.45 -4.24 1.29
N ILE A 130 5.94 -4.57 2.48
CA ILE A 130 5.13 -5.75 2.77
C ILE A 130 3.61 -5.54 2.54
N GLY A 131 3.19 -4.34 2.14
CA GLY A 131 1.79 -4.01 1.86
C GLY A 131 1.13 -3.10 2.89
N LEU A 132 -0.20 -3.12 2.91
CA LEU A 132 -1.05 -2.33 3.82
C LEU A 132 -1.32 -3.10 5.11
N ILE A 133 -0.96 -2.51 6.25
CA ILE A 133 -1.16 -3.07 7.57
C ILE A 133 -2.14 -2.20 8.35
N PRO A 134 -3.27 -2.75 8.84
CA PRO A 134 -4.15 -2.03 9.75
C PRO A 134 -3.50 -1.96 11.14
N VAL A 135 -3.20 -0.73 11.59
CA VAL A 135 -2.56 -0.47 12.88
C VAL A 135 -3.63 -0.27 13.96
N ILE A 136 -4.63 0.57 13.69
CA ILE A 136 -5.70 0.91 14.64
C ILE A 136 -7.03 0.97 13.94
N LYS A 137 -8.04 0.18 14.37
CA LYS A 137 -9.44 0.34 13.96
C LYS A 137 -10.17 1.23 14.96
N TRP A 138 -10.79 2.27 14.44
CA TRP A 138 -11.60 3.23 15.20
C TRP A 138 -13.05 2.80 15.15
N THR A 139 -13.47 2.03 16.14
CA THR A 139 -14.78 1.37 16.17
C THR A 139 -15.74 2.02 17.16
N TYR A 140 -15.23 2.56 18.26
CA TYR A 140 -16.05 3.12 19.32
C TYR A 140 -15.99 4.65 19.31
N ASN A 141 -17.15 5.31 19.26
CA ASN A 141 -17.25 6.75 19.40
C ASN A 141 -17.36 7.11 20.90
N LYS A 142 -16.27 7.62 21.49
CA LYS A 142 -16.34 8.29 22.80
C LYS A 142 -15.95 9.76 22.63
N ASN A 143 -16.87 10.62 23.08
CA ASN A 143 -16.84 12.07 23.28
C ASN A 143 -15.78 12.94 22.56
N SER A 144 -16.30 14.01 21.97
CA SER A 144 -15.62 15.15 21.32
C SER A 144 -14.95 14.90 19.97
N PHE A 145 -14.47 13.68 19.66
CA PHE A 145 -13.85 13.37 18.36
C PHE A 145 -14.44 12.13 17.68
N SER A 146 -14.89 12.29 16.44
CA SER A 146 -15.36 11.20 15.59
C SER A 146 -14.25 10.18 15.28
N ASN A 147 -14.63 8.95 14.91
CA ASN A 147 -13.70 7.93 14.42
C ASN A 147 -12.81 8.45 13.26
N LYS A 148 -13.37 9.28 12.37
CA LYS A 148 -12.64 9.92 11.27
C LYS A 148 -11.55 10.87 11.77
N GLU A 149 -11.90 11.76 12.69
CA GLU A 149 -10.97 12.77 13.21
C GLU A 149 -9.81 12.12 13.97
N ARG A 150 -10.11 11.12 14.82
CA ARG A 150 -9.08 10.34 15.51
C ARG A 150 -8.15 9.64 14.53
N CYS A 151 -8.73 8.97 13.53
CA CYS A 151 -7.96 8.33 12.47
C CYS A 151 -7.02 9.31 11.75
N ILE A 152 -7.49 10.50 11.35
CA ILE A 152 -6.66 11.51 10.68
C ILE A 152 -5.53 12.00 11.59
N GLN A 153 -5.86 12.43 12.81
CA GLN A 153 -4.88 13.02 13.73
C GLN A 153 -3.81 12.02 14.15
N VAL A 154 -4.22 10.81 14.53
CA VAL A 154 -3.30 9.77 14.99
C VAL A 154 -2.41 9.30 13.85
N SER A 155 -2.97 9.03 12.66
CA SER A 155 -2.14 8.62 11.50
C SER A 155 -1.09 9.68 11.15
N ARG A 156 -1.44 10.96 11.22
CA ARG A 156 -0.49 12.07 10.99
C ARG A 156 0.64 12.08 12.03
N LYS A 157 0.34 11.85 13.31
CA LYS A 157 1.36 11.76 14.35
C LYS A 157 2.28 10.57 14.15
N PHE A 158 1.72 9.40 13.82
CA PHE A 158 2.53 8.22 13.46
C PHE A 158 3.48 8.54 12.32
N GLN A 159 3.01 9.22 11.26
CA GLN A 159 3.87 9.63 10.15
C GLN A 159 4.99 10.57 10.61
N ILE A 160 4.66 11.64 11.35
CA ILE A 160 5.64 12.62 11.84
C ILE A 160 6.70 11.94 12.71
N PHE A 161 6.30 11.07 13.65
CA PHE A 161 7.26 10.37 14.52
C PHE A 161 8.10 9.36 13.75
N HIS A 162 7.56 8.71 12.73
CA HIS A 162 8.30 7.81 11.87
C HIS A 162 9.35 8.57 11.04
N GLU A 163 8.95 9.67 10.38
CA GLU A 163 9.87 10.52 9.60
C GLU A 163 10.99 11.13 10.45
N ASN A 164 10.68 11.49 11.70
CA ASN A 164 11.66 12.01 12.65
C ASN A 164 12.48 10.91 13.37
N GLY A 165 12.31 9.63 13.02
CA GLY A 165 13.04 8.51 13.61
C GLY A 165 12.72 8.24 15.09
N MET A 166 11.62 8.80 15.61
CA MET A 166 11.16 8.60 16.99
C MET A 166 10.17 7.44 17.14
N LEU A 167 9.60 6.91 16.05
CA LEU A 167 8.71 5.75 16.11
C LEU A 167 9.51 4.43 16.08
N LYS A 168 10.47 4.25 17.00
CA LYS A 168 11.23 2.99 17.15
C LYS A 168 10.62 2.08 18.21
N TYR A 169 10.13 2.69 19.28
CA TYR A 169 9.43 2.03 20.36
C TYR A 169 8.15 2.78 20.65
N ILE A 170 7.11 2.04 21.04
CA ILE A 170 5.89 2.61 21.60
C ILE A 170 5.86 2.24 23.07
N THR A 171 5.61 3.25 23.90
CA THR A 171 5.54 3.16 25.35
C THR A 171 4.22 3.74 25.83
N TYR A 172 3.95 3.62 27.12
CA TYR A 172 2.77 4.21 27.75
C TYR A 172 3.13 5.00 29.01
N GLY A 173 2.20 5.84 29.43
CA GLY A 173 2.31 6.60 30.67
C GLY A 173 1.02 7.34 30.99
N THR A 174 1.11 8.28 31.93
CA THR A 174 0.00 9.13 32.35
C THR A 174 0.39 10.58 32.20
N LEU A 175 -0.40 11.36 31.46
CA LEU A 175 -0.25 12.80 31.33
C LEU A 175 -1.54 13.48 31.73
N GLN A 176 -1.44 14.44 32.66
CA GLN A 176 -2.59 15.20 33.18
C GLN A 176 -3.74 14.30 33.69
N GLY A 177 -3.38 13.16 34.31
CA GLY A 177 -4.36 12.20 34.84
C GLY A 177 -5.00 11.28 33.79
N LEU A 178 -4.59 11.37 32.52
CA LEU A 178 -5.10 10.52 31.44
C LEU A 178 -4.03 9.54 30.94
N PRO A 179 -4.42 8.27 30.67
CA PRO A 179 -3.53 7.30 30.07
C PRO A 179 -3.19 7.69 28.62
N VAL A 180 -1.92 7.56 28.23
CA VAL A 180 -1.42 7.93 26.89
C VAL A 180 -0.50 6.85 26.32
N LEU A 181 -0.47 6.75 25.00
CA LEU A 181 0.58 6.04 24.26
C LEU A 181 1.52 7.03 23.60
N CYS A 182 2.81 6.72 23.61
CA CYS A 182 3.88 7.62 23.18
C CYS A 182 4.90 6.90 22.28
N ALA A 183 5.47 7.63 21.32
CA ALA A 183 6.53 7.15 20.44
C ALA A 183 7.90 7.62 20.95
N THR A 184 8.88 6.72 21.04
CA THR A 184 10.24 7.06 21.47
C THR A 184 11.31 6.36 20.64
N SER A 185 12.42 7.06 20.41
CA SER A 185 13.65 6.52 19.81
C SER A 185 14.47 5.65 20.77
N GLU A 186 14.21 5.76 22.07
CA GLU A 186 14.95 5.12 23.14
C GLU A 186 14.03 4.23 23.99
N PRO A 187 14.44 2.98 24.27
CA PRO A 187 13.64 2.09 25.11
C PRO A 187 13.53 2.67 26.53
N GLY A 188 12.31 2.63 27.09
CA GLY A 188 12.06 3.07 28.47
C GLY A 188 11.92 4.58 28.69
N LYS A 189 12.02 5.41 27.64
CA LYS A 189 11.72 6.85 27.77
C LYS A 189 10.28 7.07 28.25
N ALA A 190 10.10 7.96 29.22
CA ALA A 190 8.77 8.29 29.74
C ALA A 190 7.94 9.12 28.73
N CYS A 191 6.62 9.03 28.87
CA CYS A 191 5.69 9.90 28.15
C CYS A 191 5.79 11.35 28.62
N ASP A 192 5.84 12.28 27.66
CA ASP A 192 5.82 13.73 27.86
C ASP A 192 4.99 14.40 26.75
N SER A 193 4.77 15.71 26.85
CA SER A 193 3.92 16.42 25.87
C SER A 193 4.44 16.40 24.43
N THR A 194 5.70 16.05 24.20
CA THR A 194 6.36 16.07 22.88
C THR A 194 6.29 14.72 22.16
N ASN A 195 6.04 13.64 22.89
CA ASN A 195 6.15 12.28 22.36
C ASN A 195 4.83 11.49 22.35
N VAL A 196 3.69 12.14 22.67
CA VAL A 196 2.36 11.51 22.67
C VAL A 196 1.85 11.22 21.26
N LEU A 197 1.60 9.93 20.99
CA LEU A 197 0.84 9.48 19.83
C LEU A 197 -0.64 9.80 20.02
N PHE A 198 -1.26 9.31 21.09
CA PHE A 198 -2.65 9.61 21.42
C PHE A 198 -3.00 9.34 22.88
N THR A 199 -4.08 9.97 23.31
CA THR A 199 -4.64 9.82 24.65
C THR A 199 -5.76 8.79 24.63
N LEU A 200 -5.74 7.90 25.61
CA LEU A 200 -6.74 6.87 25.82
C LEU A 200 -7.89 7.38 26.70
N ALA A 201 -9.01 6.70 26.67
CA ALA A 201 -10.14 7.07 27.51
C ALA A 201 -9.80 6.88 29.00
N PRO A 202 -10.41 7.68 29.90
CA PRO A 202 -10.28 7.47 31.34
C PRO A 202 -10.69 6.04 31.71
N GLY A 203 -9.88 5.37 32.53
CA GLY A 203 -10.10 3.99 32.97
C GLY A 203 -9.63 2.91 31.99
N THR A 204 -9.07 3.27 30.83
CA THR A 204 -8.43 2.31 29.93
C THR A 204 -7.03 1.95 30.43
N ASP A 205 -6.71 0.66 30.49
CA ASP A 205 -5.35 0.18 30.78
C ASP A 205 -4.46 0.36 29.54
N PRO A 206 -3.48 1.27 29.56
CA PRO A 206 -2.62 1.51 28.41
C PRO A 206 -1.68 0.35 28.08
N LYS A 207 -1.40 -0.53 29.06
CA LYS A 207 -0.57 -1.71 28.84
C LYS A 207 -1.28 -2.70 27.91
N VAL A 208 -2.56 -2.95 28.15
CA VAL A 208 -3.39 -3.83 27.31
C VAL A 208 -3.47 -3.28 25.89
N VAL A 209 -3.72 -1.97 25.74
CA VAL A 209 -3.77 -1.34 24.41
C VAL A 209 -2.42 -1.41 23.69
N LEU A 210 -1.32 -1.27 24.43
CA LEU A 210 0.02 -1.41 23.85
C LEU A 210 0.32 -2.86 23.44
N GLU A 211 -0.03 -3.84 24.28
CA GLU A 211 0.13 -5.26 23.97
C GLU A 211 -0.64 -5.64 22.70
N ASP A 212 -1.89 -5.20 22.59
CA ASP A 212 -2.70 -5.42 21.38
C ASP A 212 -2.08 -4.73 20.14
N LEU A 213 -1.30 -3.64 20.31
CA LEU A 213 -0.63 -2.95 19.21
C LEU A 213 0.57 -3.77 18.70
N PHE A 214 1.27 -4.46 19.60
CA PHE A 214 2.38 -5.36 19.28
C PHE A 214 1.90 -6.74 18.80
N LEU A 215 0.67 -7.15 19.15
CA LEU A 215 -0.03 -8.29 18.55
C LEU A 215 -0.49 -8.03 17.11
N VAL A 216 -0.21 -6.84 16.57
CA VAL A 216 0.01 -6.62 15.15
C VAL A 216 1.49 -6.95 14.88
N PRO A 217 1.88 -8.22 14.69
CA PRO A 217 3.07 -8.45 13.88
C PRO A 217 2.82 -7.72 12.56
N MET A 218 3.86 -7.30 11.87
CA MET A 218 3.74 -6.82 10.50
C MET A 218 3.32 -7.96 9.53
N LEU A 219 2.27 -8.70 9.89
CA LEU A 219 1.62 -9.88 9.34
C LEU A 219 0.10 -9.78 9.65
N PRO A 220 -0.76 -10.41 8.83
CA PRO A 220 -2.15 -9.98 8.71
C PRO A 220 -3.06 -10.49 9.83
N GLY A 221 -3.91 -9.60 10.39
CA GLY A 221 -5.25 -10.03 10.83
C GLY A 221 -5.94 -9.23 11.92
N SER A 222 -5.24 -8.81 12.97
CA SER A 222 -5.92 -8.38 14.21
C SER A 222 -5.52 -6.96 14.63
N PRO A 223 -6.17 -5.93 14.08
CA PRO A 223 -5.94 -4.56 14.49
C PRO A 223 -6.62 -4.23 15.82
N LEU A 224 -6.03 -3.26 16.52
CA LEU A 224 -6.58 -2.68 17.75
C LEU A 224 -8.03 -2.25 17.59
N ARG A 225 -8.86 -2.55 18.58
CA ARG A 225 -10.21 -2.00 18.73
C ARG A 225 -10.17 -0.88 19.76
N LEU A 226 -10.33 0.36 19.31
CA LEU A 226 -10.49 1.54 20.16
C LEU A 226 -11.84 2.23 19.92
#